data_AF-A0A7S2JVS1-F1
#
_entry.id   AF-A0A7S2JVS1-F1
#
_cell.length_a   1.000
_cell.length_b   1.000
_cell.length_c   1.000
_cell.angle_alpha   90.00
_cell.angle_beta   90.00
_cell.angle_gamma   90.00
#
_symmetry.space_group_name_H-M   'P 1'
#
loop_
_entity.id
_entity.type
_entity.pdbx_description
1 polymer ?
#
loop_
_entity_poly.entity_id
_entity_poly.type
_entity_poly.pdbx_seq_one_letter_code
_entity_poly.pdbx_strand_id
1 'polypeptide(L)'
;SAIAAGNGSQCGYCTPGWVMQMYALLEKTSSPLAQEVEQHFDGNLCRCTGYRPILTAFGTFAKGGKRCGHHRSIGHPPALLTHVVQPLHFTDAGTQDEWYRPTTMEEYFVVVSKVGGKRLRPVCANTTDGVAKYYTKGGSNIDD
;
A
#
# COMPACT_ATOMS: atom_id res chain seq x y z
N SER A 1 8.54 1.50 -19.24
CA SER A 1 8.69 0.96 -20.61
C SER A 1 9.06 -0.52 -20.62
N ALA A 2 9.99 -0.98 -19.78
CA ALA A 2 10.48 -2.38 -19.76
C ALA A 2 9.39 -3.46 -19.80
N ILE A 3 8.38 -3.40 -18.91
CA ILE A 3 7.31 -4.41 -18.85
C ILE A 3 6.48 -4.50 -20.14
N ALA A 4 6.23 -3.37 -20.80
CA ALA A 4 5.47 -3.35 -22.05
C ALA A 4 6.33 -3.89 -23.21
N ALA A 5 7.58 -3.43 -23.32
CA ALA A 5 8.51 -3.88 -24.36
C ALA A 5 8.90 -5.37 -24.21
N GLY A 6 8.92 -5.89 -22.99
CA GLY A 6 9.22 -7.29 -22.68
C GLY A 6 8.02 -8.23 -22.75
N ASN A 7 6.89 -7.80 -23.32
CA ASN A 7 5.64 -8.60 -23.39
C ASN A 7 5.12 -9.05 -22.01
N GLY A 8 5.46 -8.31 -20.95
CA GLY A 8 5.01 -8.55 -19.59
C GLY A 8 3.60 -8.03 -19.30
N SER A 9 2.87 -7.55 -20.32
CA SER A 9 1.49 -7.09 -20.20
C SER A 9 0.65 -7.65 -21.35
N GLN A 10 -0.46 -8.31 -21.01
CA GLN A 10 -1.45 -8.79 -21.97
C GLN A 10 -2.77 -8.02 -21.80
N CYS A 11 -3.65 -8.46 -20.89
CA CYS A 11 -4.91 -7.76 -20.59
C CYS A 11 -4.71 -6.39 -19.91
N GLY A 12 -3.52 -6.13 -19.36
CA GLY A 12 -3.17 -4.85 -18.75
C GLY A 12 -3.69 -4.62 -17.32
N TYR A 13 -4.66 -5.40 -16.84
CA TYR A 13 -5.33 -5.13 -15.57
C TYR A 13 -4.40 -5.09 -14.35
N CYS A 14 -3.50 -6.07 -14.22
CA CYS A 14 -2.55 -6.13 -13.12
C CYS A 14 -1.31 -5.26 -13.32
N THR A 15 -1.07 -4.77 -14.55
CA THR A 15 0.18 -4.08 -14.94
C THR A 15 0.51 -2.86 -14.06
N PRO A 16 -0.45 -2.02 -13.63
CA PRO A 16 -0.16 -0.94 -12.69
C PRO A 16 0.43 -1.42 -11.37
N GLY A 17 -0.09 -2.50 -10.78
CA GLY A 17 0.42 -3.06 -9.52
C GLY A 17 1.87 -3.53 -9.64
N TRP A 18 2.22 -4.15 -10.76
CA TRP A 18 3.59 -4.56 -11.09
C TRP A 18 4.54 -3.36 -11.22
N VAL A 19 4.11 -2.32 -11.94
CA VAL A 19 4.90 -1.09 -12.13
C VAL A 19 5.14 -0.39 -10.79
N MET A 20 4.12 -0.29 -9.94
CA MET A 20 4.25 0.37 -8.63
C MET A 20 5.15 -0.39 -7.67
N GLN A 21 5.07 -1.72 -7.62
CA GLN A 21 5.98 -2.52 -6.78
C GLN A 21 7.44 -2.38 -7.24
N MET A 22 7.70 -2.45 -8.55
CA MET A 22 9.06 -2.27 -9.06
C MET A 22 9.57 -0.85 -8.83
N TYR A 23 8.71 0.16 -9.02
CA TYR A 23 9.06 1.56 -8.74
C TYR A 23 9.43 1.74 -7.26
N ALA A 24 8.60 1.26 -6.34
CA ALA A 24 8.87 1.34 -4.90
C ALA A 24 10.17 0.63 -4.49
N LEU A 25 10.51 -0.50 -5.14
CA LEU A 25 11.78 -1.18 -4.92
C LEU A 25 12.95 -0.31 -5.41
N LEU A 26 12.85 0.31 -6.58
CA LEU A 26 13.92 1.16 -7.14
C LEU A 26 14.14 2.45 -6.35
N GLU A 27 13.09 3.01 -5.75
CA GLU A 27 13.20 4.18 -4.85
C GLU A 27 14.00 3.85 -3.58
N LYS A 28 13.95 2.60 -3.11
CA LYS A 28 14.72 2.15 -1.94
C LYS A 28 16.12 1.67 -2.32
N THR A 29 16.23 0.93 -3.42
CA THR A 29 17.45 0.25 -3.86
C THR A 29 17.64 0.49 -5.36
N SER A 30 18.61 1.32 -5.73
CA SER A 30 18.86 1.72 -7.13
C SER A 30 19.33 0.59 -8.07
N SER A 31 19.81 -0.52 -7.50
CA SER A 31 20.26 -1.72 -8.23
C SER A 31 20.01 -2.98 -7.38
N PRO A 32 18.75 -3.44 -7.26
CA PRO A 32 18.39 -4.60 -6.44
C PRO A 32 18.99 -5.90 -7.00
N LEU A 33 19.08 -6.94 -6.18
CA LEU A 33 19.39 -8.29 -6.62
C LEU A 33 18.18 -8.89 -7.36
N ALA A 34 18.40 -9.85 -8.25
CA ALA A 34 17.31 -10.51 -8.97
C ALA A 34 16.30 -11.18 -8.01
N GLN A 35 16.80 -11.78 -6.93
CA GLN A 35 15.98 -12.36 -5.88
C GLN A 35 15.12 -11.31 -5.15
N GLU A 36 15.66 -10.12 -4.90
CA GLU A 36 14.89 -9.03 -4.27
C GLU A 36 13.75 -8.57 -5.19
N VAL A 37 13.99 -8.52 -6.50
CA VAL A 37 12.94 -8.22 -7.49
C VAL A 37 11.81 -9.26 -7.42
N GLU A 38 12.13 -10.55 -7.38
CA GLU A 38 11.14 -11.62 -7.26
C GLU A 38 10.35 -11.54 -5.94
N GLN A 39 11.03 -11.40 -4.80
CA GLN A 39 10.40 -11.31 -3.47
C GLN A 39 9.49 -10.09 -3.35
N HIS A 40 9.84 -8.98 -4.01
CA HIS A 40 9.03 -7.76 -3.97
C HIS A 40 7.72 -7.90 -4.75
N PHE A 41 7.45 -9.04 -5.40
CA PHE A 41 6.28 -9.26 -6.22
C PHE A 41 5.25 -10.25 -5.65
N ASP A 42 5.48 -10.82 -4.47
CA ASP A 42 4.58 -11.82 -3.85
C ASP A 42 3.13 -11.34 -3.67
N GLY A 43 2.91 -10.02 -3.55
CA GLY A 43 1.57 -9.43 -3.43
C GLY A 43 0.83 -9.21 -4.76
N ASN A 44 1.45 -9.46 -5.91
CA ASN A 44 0.88 -9.16 -7.23
C ASN A 44 0.51 -10.44 -7.98
N LEU A 45 -0.77 -10.54 -8.37
CA LEU A 45 -1.27 -11.67 -9.14
C LEU A 45 -1.39 -11.32 -10.63
N CYS A 46 -1.00 -12.25 -11.49
CA CYS A 46 -1.24 -12.15 -12.92
C CYS A 46 -1.82 -13.48 -13.46
N ARG A 47 -2.95 -13.39 -14.16
CA ARG A 47 -3.59 -14.57 -14.76
C ARG A 47 -3.20 -14.81 -16.21
N CYS A 48 -2.71 -13.80 -16.92
CA CYS A 48 -2.52 -13.84 -18.36
C CYS A 48 -1.08 -14.20 -18.78
N THR A 49 -0.07 -13.60 -18.14
CA THR A 49 1.31 -13.63 -18.64
C THR A 49 2.10 -14.86 -18.24
N GLY A 50 1.65 -15.60 -17.23
CA GLY A 50 2.42 -16.70 -16.64
C GLY A 50 3.72 -16.24 -15.96
N TYR A 51 3.80 -14.96 -15.56
CA TYR A 51 4.89 -14.32 -14.80
C TYR A 51 6.26 -14.22 -15.49
N ARG A 52 6.69 -15.22 -16.26
CA ARG A 52 8.00 -15.25 -16.90
C ARG A 52 8.37 -13.97 -17.67
N PRO A 53 7.54 -13.42 -18.57
CA PRO A 53 7.91 -12.19 -19.28
C PRO A 53 7.98 -10.96 -18.36
N ILE A 54 7.24 -10.95 -17.24
CA ILE A 54 7.30 -9.88 -16.23
C ILE A 54 8.66 -9.90 -15.52
N LEU A 55 9.06 -11.07 -15.02
CA LEU A 55 10.34 -11.27 -14.34
C LEU A 55 11.52 -10.97 -15.26
N THR A 56 11.48 -11.45 -16.51
CA THR A 56 12.51 -11.13 -17.50
C THR A 56 12.61 -9.62 -17.76
N ALA A 57 11.47 -8.93 -17.89
CA ALA A 57 11.46 -7.50 -18.13
C ALA A 57 12.04 -6.71 -16.95
N PHE A 58 11.63 -7.02 -15.71
CA PHE A 58 12.12 -6.31 -14.52
C PHE A 58 13.51 -6.75 -14.06
N GLY A 59 13.94 -7.96 -14.39
CA GLY A 59 15.30 -8.44 -14.16
C GLY A 59 16.36 -7.57 -14.87
N THR A 60 15.98 -6.80 -15.89
CA THR A 60 16.88 -5.81 -16.51
C THR A 60 17.28 -4.66 -15.58
N PHE A 61 16.52 -4.41 -14.51
CA PHE A 61 16.85 -3.45 -13.45
C PHE A 61 17.66 -4.06 -12.30
N ALA A 62 17.75 -5.40 -12.24
CA ALA A 62 18.57 -6.06 -11.23
C ALA A 62 20.07 -5.84 -11.49
N LYS A 63 20.88 -6.08 -10.47
CA LYS A 63 22.35 -5.99 -10.55
C LYS A 63 22.88 -6.88 -11.69
N GLY A 64 23.60 -6.27 -12.63
CA GLY A 64 24.11 -6.94 -13.83
C GLY A 64 23.15 -6.94 -15.03
N GLY A 65 21.94 -6.41 -14.86
CA GLY A 65 20.95 -6.22 -15.92
C GLY A 65 21.28 -5.04 -16.85
N LYS A 66 20.86 -5.14 -18.11
CA LYS A 66 20.95 -4.05 -19.09
C LYS A 66 19.81 -3.05 -18.85
N ARG A 67 20.03 -2.07 -17.97
CA ARG A 67 19.04 -1.03 -17.66
C ARG A 67 18.63 -0.28 -18.94
N CYS A 68 17.34 -0.27 -19.25
CA CYS A 68 16.81 0.45 -20.42
C CYS A 68 16.47 1.93 -20.12
N GLY A 69 16.96 2.49 -19.01
CA GLY A 69 16.70 3.87 -18.59
C GLY A 69 17.15 4.17 -17.16
N HIS A 70 17.05 5.45 -16.76
CA HIS A 70 17.25 5.89 -15.38
C HIS A 70 15.89 5.99 -14.68
N HIS A 71 15.74 5.38 -13.51
CA HIS A 71 14.62 5.72 -12.63
C HIS A 71 14.85 7.16 -12.15
N ARG A 72 13.80 7.97 -12.16
CA ARG A 72 13.81 9.29 -11.53
C ARG A 72 12.78 9.25 -10.42
N SER A 73 13.28 9.38 -9.20
CA SER A 73 12.44 9.60 -8.03
C SER A 73 11.68 10.90 -8.20
N ILE A 74 10.37 10.85 -7.99
CA ILE A 74 9.57 12.06 -7.85
C ILE A 74 9.88 12.63 -6.46
N GLY A 75 10.39 13.86 -6.41
CA GLY A 75 10.66 14.52 -5.15
C GLY A 75 9.39 14.66 -4.29
N HIS A 76 9.54 14.53 -2.97
CA HIS A 76 8.43 14.75 -2.05
C HIS A 76 7.93 16.20 -2.17
N PRO A 77 6.61 16.45 -2.18
CA PRO A 77 6.07 17.79 -2.13
C PRO A 77 6.66 18.56 -0.94
N PRO A 78 7.25 19.77 -1.14
CA PRO A 78 7.91 20.50 -0.05
C PRO A 78 7.00 20.76 1.16
N ALA A 79 5.71 20.94 0.93
CA ALA A 79 4.71 21.15 1.98
C ALA A 79 4.61 19.97 2.96
N LEU A 80 4.91 18.74 2.52
CA LEU A 80 4.90 17.56 3.40
C LEU A 80 6.12 17.51 4.31
N LEU A 81 7.26 18.07 3.88
CA LEU A 81 8.49 18.07 4.67
C LEU A 81 8.41 19.02 5.87
N THR A 82 7.61 20.07 5.75
CA THR A 82 7.37 21.06 6.83
C THR A 82 6.07 20.80 7.58
N HIS A 83 5.32 19.75 7.23
CA HIS A 83 4.01 19.50 7.83
C HIS A 83 4.17 19.03 9.27
N VAL A 84 3.61 19.80 10.21
CA VAL A 84 3.48 19.39 11.60
C VAL A 84 2.20 18.60 11.75
N VAL A 85 2.32 17.34 12.16
CA VAL A 85 1.20 16.43 12.36
C VAL A 85 0.28 16.96 13.45
N GLN A 86 -1.00 17.21 13.13
CA GLN A 86 -2.01 17.69 14.08
C GLN A 86 -3.09 16.65 14.35
N PRO A 87 -3.71 16.63 15.55
CA PRO A 87 -4.83 15.76 15.83
C PRO A 87 -5.98 16.00 14.83
N LEU A 88 -6.64 14.93 14.40
CA LEU A 88 -7.74 15.02 13.45
C LEU A 88 -8.98 14.33 14.01
N HIS A 89 -10.13 14.97 13.86
CA HIS A 89 -11.43 14.37 14.12
C HIS A 89 -12.37 14.69 12.96
N PHE A 90 -13.02 13.67 12.40
CA PHE A 90 -14.03 13.85 11.37
C PHE A 90 -15.09 12.75 11.43
N THR A 91 -16.27 13.04 10.90
CA THR A 91 -17.33 12.05 10.71
C THR A 91 -17.30 11.56 9.28
N ASP A 92 -17.26 10.24 9.08
CA ASP A 92 -17.33 9.66 7.74
C ASP A 92 -18.73 9.83 7.16
N ALA A 93 -18.83 10.48 6.00
CA ALA A 93 -20.12 10.79 5.37
C ALA A 93 -20.89 9.52 4.96
N GLY A 94 -20.18 8.43 4.60
CA GLY A 94 -20.78 7.20 4.13
C GLY A 94 -21.30 6.28 5.25
N THR A 95 -20.57 6.20 6.36
CA THR A 95 -20.87 5.26 7.45
C THR A 95 -21.41 5.91 8.71
N GLN A 96 -21.32 7.24 8.83
CA GLN A 96 -21.62 7.99 10.07
C GLN A 96 -20.70 7.61 11.24
N ASP A 97 -19.61 6.87 10.99
CA ASP A 97 -18.60 6.55 11.98
C ASP A 97 -17.77 7.81 12.34
N GLU A 98 -17.50 8.00 13.63
CA GLU A 98 -16.61 9.06 14.11
C GLU A 98 -15.14 8.58 14.10
N TRP A 99 -14.26 9.32 13.43
CA TRP A 99 -12.85 8.98 13.29
C TRP A 99 -11.97 9.96 14.05
N TYR A 100 -11.19 9.43 15.00
CA TYR A 100 -10.25 10.19 15.81
C TYR A 100 -8.82 9.75 15.50
N ARG A 101 -7.93 10.71 15.26
CA ARG A 101 -6.48 10.50 15.06
C ARG A 101 -5.70 11.34 16.07
N PRO A 102 -5.56 10.87 17.32
CA PRO A 102 -4.68 11.50 18.31
C PRO A 102 -3.22 11.35 17.88
N THR A 103 -2.38 12.31 18.23
CA THR A 103 -0.93 12.27 17.95
C THR A 103 -0.11 11.99 19.21
N THR A 104 -0.71 12.16 20.39
CA THR A 104 -0.11 11.84 21.68
C THR A 104 -0.98 10.89 22.50
N MET A 105 -0.38 10.29 23.53
CA MET A 105 -1.09 9.36 24.40
C MET A 105 -2.10 10.10 25.31
N GLU A 106 -1.78 11.32 25.72
CA GLU A 106 -2.65 12.16 26.54
C GLU A 106 -3.94 12.49 25.78
N GLU A 107 -3.83 12.85 24.50
CA GLU A 107 -4.98 13.09 23.62
C GLU A 107 -5.82 11.83 23.43
N TYR A 108 -5.17 10.67 23.28
CA TYR A 108 -5.88 9.40 23.18
C TYR A 108 -6.76 9.16 24.41
N PHE A 109 -6.24 9.37 25.63
CA PHE A 109 -7.05 9.24 26.85
C PHE A 109 -8.16 10.28 26.96
N VAL A 110 -7.95 11.49 26.44
CA VAL A 110 -9.02 12.50 26.32
C VAL A 110 -10.12 12.01 25.38
N VAL A 111 -9.78 11.36 24.27
CA VAL A 111 -10.78 10.78 23.34
C VAL A 111 -11.52 9.61 24.01
N VAL A 112 -10.80 8.71 24.67
CA VAL A 112 -11.39 7.56 25.37
C VAL A 112 -12.39 8.02 26.43
N SER A 113 -12.04 9.04 27.23
CA SER A 113 -12.95 9.59 28.25
C SER A 113 -14.16 10.30 27.65
N LYS A 114 -14.00 11.02 26.52
CA LYS A 114 -15.12 11.68 25.81
C LYS A 114 -16.13 10.71 25.23
N VAL A 115 -15.66 9.57 24.70
CA VAL A 115 -16.52 8.59 24.02
C VAL A 115 -17.29 7.71 25.01
N GLY A 116 -16.87 7.68 26.28
CA GLY A 116 -17.69 7.44 27.48
C GLY A 116 -18.86 6.46 27.31
N GLY A 117 -18.58 5.21 26.93
CA GLY A 117 -19.59 4.14 26.84
C GLY A 117 -19.83 3.55 25.45
N LYS A 118 -19.37 4.20 24.37
CA LYS A 118 -19.37 3.56 23.03
C LYS A 118 -18.12 2.69 22.82
N ARG A 119 -18.24 1.61 22.03
CA ARG A 119 -17.11 0.73 21.67
C ARG A 119 -16.12 1.47 20.76
N LEU A 120 -14.99 1.91 21.32
CA LEU A 120 -13.84 2.37 20.54
C LEU A 120 -13.12 1.19 19.89
N ARG A 121 -12.74 1.35 18.62
CA ARG A 121 -11.95 0.39 17.87
C ARG A 121 -10.63 1.03 17.46
N PRO A 122 -9.50 0.69 18.11
CA PRO A 122 -8.18 1.10 17.64
C PRO A 122 -7.93 0.46 16.28
N VAL A 123 -7.65 1.27 15.27
CA VAL A 123 -7.35 0.79 13.91
C VAL A 123 -5.93 1.20 13.56
N CYS A 124 -5.09 0.21 13.24
CA CYS A 124 -3.77 0.40 12.64
C CYS A 124 -3.70 -0.40 11.33
N ALA A 125 -3.17 0.22 10.25
CA ALA A 125 -3.02 -0.36 8.90
C ALA A 125 -4.30 -0.91 8.21
N ASN A 126 -5.37 -1.20 8.96
CA ASN A 126 -6.69 -1.64 8.53
C ASN A 126 -6.74 -2.97 7.74
N THR A 127 -5.70 -3.80 7.82
CA THR A 127 -5.62 -5.07 7.06
C THR A 127 -6.52 -6.17 7.62
N THR A 128 -6.93 -6.08 8.90
CA THR A 128 -7.88 -7.01 9.52
C THR A 128 -9.29 -6.41 9.56
N ASP A 129 -9.45 -5.26 10.22
CA ASP A 129 -10.76 -4.63 10.41
C ASP A 129 -11.44 -4.28 9.08
N GLY A 130 -10.66 -3.81 8.11
CA GLY A 130 -11.14 -3.50 6.76
C GLY A 130 -11.74 -4.72 6.08
N VAL A 131 -11.13 -5.89 6.24
CA VAL A 131 -11.60 -7.16 5.66
C VAL A 131 -12.81 -7.68 6.42
N ALA A 132 -12.74 -7.72 7.75
CA ALA A 132 -13.81 -8.21 8.61
C ALA A 132 -15.14 -7.44 8.39
N LYS A 133 -15.08 -6.13 8.13
CA LYS A 133 -16.26 -5.30 7.81
C LYS A 133 -17.04 -5.78 6.59
N TYR A 134 -16.40 -6.44 5.62
CA TYR A 134 -17.09 -6.99 4.44
C TYR A 134 -17.77 -8.34 4.72
N TYR A 135 -17.17 -9.18 5.57
CA TYR A 135 -17.72 -10.50 5.89
C TYR A 135 -18.82 -10.47 6.95
N THR A 136 -18.81 -9.46 7.82
CA THR A 136 -19.79 -9.30 8.92
C THR A 136 -21.04 -8.52 8.54
N LYS A 137 -21.15 -8.05 7.28
CA LYS A 137 -22.28 -7.24 6.80
C LYS A 137 -23.60 -8.02 6.58
N GLY A 138 -23.70 -9.23 7.12
CA GLY A 138 -24.94 -9.99 7.34
C GLY A 138 -24.86 -10.61 8.73
N GLY A 139 -25.75 -10.18 9.64
CA GLY A 139 -25.63 -10.40 11.08
C GLY A 139 -25.25 -11.83 11.50
N SER A 140 -24.07 -11.95 12.08
CA SER A 140 -23.77 -12.81 13.23
C SER A 140 -22.45 -12.34 13.82
N ASN A 141 -22.43 -12.14 15.13
CA ASN A 141 -21.23 -11.76 15.87
C ASN A 141 -20.16 -12.84 15.65
N ILE A 142 -18.95 -12.44 15.28
CA ILE A 142 -17.80 -13.37 15.16
C ILE A 142 -16.96 -13.40 16.44
N ASP A 143 -17.61 -13.11 17.57
CA ASP A 143 -17.07 -13.25 18.92
C ASP A 143 -17.84 -14.36 19.63
N ASP A 144 -17.49 -15.62 19.32
CA ASP A 144 -17.62 -16.83 20.16
C ASP A 144 -16.35 -17.68 19.98
#